data_AF-A0A8T4ZSF2-F1
#
_entry.id   AF-A0A8T4ZSF2-F1
#
_cell.length_a   1.000
_cell.length_b   1.000
_cell.length_c   1.000
_cell.angle_alpha   90.00
_cell.angle_beta   90.00
_cell.angle_gamma   90.00
#
_symmetry.space_group_name_H-M   'P 1'
#
loop_
_entity.id
_entity.type
_entity.pdbx_description
1 polymer ?
#
loop_
_entity_poly.entity_id
_entity_poly.type
_entity_poly.pdbx_seq_one_letter_code
_entity_poly.pdbx_strand_id
1 'polypeptide(L)'
;MNNLSTNGGKIFLKKGYYDGTIVITRNGLIIEGEGSSFSSPPQWSQPLALYGTVIKPRSGQNGILISGSNISGIVIKNLGIWFETSPTGDGIATDGGNYFNVEDLLIESVNILNHDGNKHAINLENFLETTVTHVNSAGGGLLCLYANWDNFHAGDAVFSNMYGRISKAMDSDPNGAKGFPFIVARNGTRGNCWINDIVFNSILMNNPTTQTDEDFYGVVIWSGRNLVFNHLHFGGVDHGYSYRWIDIGDSYCVTFISPYFWSYEEGYIKSQHTNYKVTWVNPTIAGSASVVSDGNQTDLWINPAIYGSISNDTIAGFENLEGNSGWAIISAGSYNVTVQARFFSPYDSVSLTIISSSALQSGESLVVSSWDYTNNRFTVSCLDRLAASTSIMFFWKVIHSAG
;
A
#
# COMPACT_ATOMS: atom_id res chain seq x y z
N MET A 1 32.30 -21.99 -10.15
CA MET A 1 31.82 -22.16 -11.53
C MET A 1 32.64 -21.23 -12.42
N ASN A 2 33.67 -21.73 -13.12
CA ASN A 2 34.72 -20.85 -13.71
C ASN A 2 34.73 -20.80 -15.25
N ASN A 3 33.77 -21.42 -15.95
CA ASN A 3 33.79 -21.52 -17.43
C ASN A 3 32.62 -20.80 -18.14
N LEU A 4 31.96 -19.84 -17.49
CA LEU A 4 30.95 -19.01 -18.15
C LEU A 4 31.62 -17.80 -18.81
N SER A 5 31.12 -17.39 -19.98
CA SER A 5 31.55 -16.17 -20.67
C SER A 5 31.47 -14.95 -19.75
N THR A 6 32.32 -13.96 -20.02
CA THR A 6 32.37 -12.71 -19.24
C THR A 6 31.06 -11.92 -19.31
N ASN A 7 30.31 -12.07 -20.41
CA ASN A 7 28.95 -11.57 -20.58
C ASN A 7 27.99 -12.73 -20.85
N GLY A 8 26.82 -12.69 -20.24
CA GLY A 8 25.78 -13.69 -20.40
C GLY A 8 26.05 -15.00 -19.67
N GLY A 9 25.12 -15.94 -19.86
CA GLY A 9 25.24 -17.30 -19.37
C GLY A 9 23.94 -17.77 -18.73
N LYS A 10 23.68 -19.07 -18.80
CA LYS A 10 22.55 -19.70 -18.13
C LYS A 10 23.07 -20.71 -17.11
N ILE A 11 22.71 -20.50 -15.85
CA ILE A 11 22.91 -21.45 -14.76
C ILE A 11 21.56 -22.11 -14.52
N PHE A 12 21.45 -23.38 -14.88
CA PHE A 12 20.29 -24.20 -14.58
C PHE A 12 20.56 -25.06 -13.34
N LEU A 13 19.83 -24.79 -12.26
CA LEU A 13 19.93 -25.49 -10.99
C LEU A 13 18.88 -26.60 -10.94
N LYS A 14 19.35 -27.84 -10.75
CA LYS A 14 18.47 -28.99 -10.55
C LYS A 14 17.73 -28.90 -9.21
N LYS A 15 16.70 -29.73 -9.03
CA LYS A 15 16.10 -29.92 -7.71
C LYS A 15 17.17 -30.35 -6.70
N GLY A 16 17.22 -29.66 -5.57
CA GLY A 16 18.22 -29.88 -4.54
C GLY A 16 18.39 -28.68 -3.62
N TYR A 17 19.14 -28.89 -2.54
CA TYR A 17 19.56 -27.84 -1.62
C TYR A 17 20.97 -27.38 -1.96
N TYR A 18 21.16 -26.08 -2.08
CA TYR A 18 22.42 -25.45 -2.45
C TYR A 18 22.88 -24.54 -1.30
N ASP A 19 23.91 -24.97 -0.58
CA ASP A 19 24.46 -24.19 0.53
C ASP A 19 25.22 -22.95 0.02
N GLY A 20 24.96 -21.81 0.65
CA GLY A 20 25.63 -20.54 0.39
C GLY A 20 24.76 -19.52 -0.32
N THR A 21 25.43 -18.49 -0.84
CA THR A 21 24.84 -17.34 -1.52
C THR A 21 25.22 -17.36 -2.99
N ILE A 22 24.34 -16.91 -3.88
CA ILE A 22 24.73 -16.61 -5.24
C ILE A 22 25.07 -15.13 -5.35
N VAL A 23 26.28 -14.81 -5.82
CA VAL A 23 26.70 -13.44 -6.12
C VAL A 23 26.78 -13.27 -7.63
N ILE A 24 25.98 -12.37 -8.17
CA ILE A 24 25.93 -12.02 -9.59
C ILE A 24 26.77 -10.76 -9.78
N THR A 25 27.82 -10.87 -10.59
CA THR A 25 28.77 -9.77 -10.85
C THR A 25 28.97 -9.48 -12.33
N ARG A 26 28.05 -9.93 -13.18
CA ARG A 26 28.16 -9.84 -14.64
C ARG A 26 26.79 -9.67 -15.28
N ASN A 27 26.78 -9.07 -16.48
CA ASN A 27 25.57 -8.82 -17.26
C ASN A 27 25.04 -10.08 -17.94
N GLY A 28 23.73 -10.08 -18.24
CA GLY A 28 23.08 -11.10 -19.08
C GLY A 28 22.91 -12.47 -18.42
N LEU A 29 23.11 -12.57 -17.10
CA LEU A 29 23.09 -13.87 -16.41
C LEU A 29 21.65 -14.32 -16.15
N ILE A 30 21.36 -15.56 -16.54
CA ILE A 30 20.11 -16.25 -16.24
C ILE A 30 20.37 -17.32 -15.19
N ILE A 31 19.69 -17.24 -14.05
CA ILE A 31 19.65 -18.27 -13.01
C ILE A 31 18.24 -18.84 -12.99
N GLU A 32 18.13 -20.14 -13.26
CA GLU A 32 16.85 -20.83 -13.36
C GLU A 32 16.88 -22.12 -12.57
N GLY A 33 15.93 -22.33 -11.67
CA GLY A 33 15.71 -23.59 -10.97
C GLY A 33 14.64 -24.47 -11.61
N GLU A 34 14.45 -25.68 -11.07
CA GLU A 34 13.37 -26.62 -11.42
C GLU A 34 12.06 -26.34 -10.64
N GLY A 35 11.90 -25.11 -10.14
CA GLY A 35 10.75 -24.67 -9.35
C GLY A 35 11.01 -24.79 -7.84
N SER A 36 10.20 -24.06 -7.07
CA SER A 36 10.12 -24.26 -5.63
C SER A 36 8.67 -24.23 -5.15
N SER A 37 8.40 -24.88 -4.03
CA SER A 37 7.10 -24.87 -3.37
C SER A 37 7.26 -24.90 -1.85
N PHE A 38 6.25 -24.39 -1.15
CA PHE A 38 6.15 -24.53 0.29
C PHE A 38 5.79 -25.96 0.71
N SER A 39 6.19 -26.34 1.92
CA SER A 39 5.87 -27.65 2.52
C SER A 39 4.40 -27.85 2.86
N SER A 40 3.67 -26.75 2.98
CA SER A 40 2.23 -26.72 3.19
C SER A 40 1.60 -25.99 2.00
N PRO A 41 0.44 -26.42 1.48
CA PRO A 41 -0.29 -25.67 0.45
C PRO A 41 -0.53 -24.23 0.91
N PRO A 42 -0.81 -23.27 0.00
CA PRO A 42 -1.09 -21.89 0.36
C PRO A 42 -2.44 -21.82 1.08
N GLN A 43 -2.41 -22.17 2.35
CA GLN A 43 -3.39 -21.85 3.35
C GLN A 43 -2.62 -21.39 4.58
N TRP A 44 -2.13 -20.15 4.47
CA TRP A 44 -2.13 -19.14 5.54
C TRP A 44 -1.53 -19.49 6.91
N SER A 45 -0.86 -20.63 7.03
CA SER A 45 0.01 -21.06 8.11
C SER A 45 1.45 -20.84 7.66
N GLN A 46 2.35 -20.53 8.61
CA GLN A 46 3.73 -20.22 8.28
C GLN A 46 4.36 -21.48 7.68
N PRO A 47 4.87 -21.42 6.44
CA PRO A 47 5.55 -22.57 5.87
C PRO A 47 6.76 -22.94 6.73
N LEU A 48 7.00 -24.23 6.95
CA LEU A 48 8.14 -24.70 7.75
C LEU A 48 9.36 -25.06 6.90
N ALA A 49 9.16 -25.34 5.62
CA ALA A 49 10.25 -25.66 4.69
C ALA A 49 9.90 -25.29 3.23
N LEU A 50 10.94 -25.23 2.40
CA LEU A 50 10.87 -25.15 0.94
C LEU A 50 11.37 -26.46 0.30
N TYR A 51 10.75 -26.81 -0.84
CA TYR A 51 11.13 -27.95 -1.67
C TYR A 51 11.34 -27.51 -3.12
N GLY A 52 12.11 -28.29 -3.88
CA GLY A 52 12.47 -27.97 -5.27
C GLY A 52 13.94 -27.59 -5.39
N THR A 53 14.25 -26.58 -6.19
CA THR A 53 15.57 -25.91 -6.20
C THR A 53 15.59 -24.87 -5.09
N VAL A 54 16.39 -25.08 -4.05
CA VAL A 54 16.42 -24.22 -2.88
C VAL A 54 17.85 -23.80 -2.55
N ILE A 55 18.08 -22.48 -2.48
CA ILE A 55 19.31 -21.88 -1.99
C ILE A 55 19.19 -21.76 -0.46
N LYS A 56 20.24 -22.15 0.25
CA LYS A 56 20.35 -22.10 1.71
C LYS A 56 21.50 -21.18 2.14
N PRO A 57 21.21 -19.88 2.32
CA PRO A 57 22.24 -18.92 2.69
C PRO A 57 22.80 -19.22 4.07
N ARG A 58 24.07 -18.89 4.27
CA ARG A 58 24.64 -18.92 5.62
C ARG A 58 24.14 -17.72 6.41
N SER A 59 24.23 -17.82 7.73
CA SER A 59 23.93 -16.70 8.62
C SER A 59 24.61 -15.41 8.15
N GLY A 60 23.82 -14.33 8.12
CA GLY A 60 24.20 -12.97 7.74
C GLY A 60 24.31 -12.73 6.24
N GLN A 61 24.08 -13.72 5.39
CA GLN A 61 24.19 -13.57 3.94
C GLN A 61 22.83 -13.42 3.27
N ASN A 62 22.80 -12.72 2.13
CA ASN A 62 21.62 -12.66 1.26
C ASN A 62 21.43 -14.00 0.54
N GLY A 63 20.23 -14.27 0.02
CA GLY A 63 20.02 -15.42 -0.88
C GLY A 63 20.76 -15.26 -2.20
N ILE A 64 20.47 -14.15 -2.86
CA ILE A 64 21.14 -13.73 -4.08
C ILE A 64 21.53 -12.27 -3.91
N LEU A 65 22.80 -11.96 -4.19
CA LEU A 65 23.32 -10.59 -4.22
C LEU A 65 23.71 -10.22 -5.65
N ILE A 66 23.15 -9.14 -6.17
CA ILE A 66 23.56 -8.51 -7.43
C ILE A 66 24.53 -7.39 -7.09
N SER A 67 25.78 -7.50 -7.52
CA SER A 67 26.86 -6.56 -7.17
C SER A 67 27.75 -6.27 -8.39
N GLY A 68 28.58 -5.24 -8.31
CA GLY A 68 29.42 -4.77 -9.42
C GLY A 68 28.84 -3.52 -10.09
N SER A 69 29.61 -2.84 -10.94
CA SER A 69 29.17 -1.57 -11.52
C SER A 69 28.28 -1.79 -12.75
N ASN A 70 27.08 -1.21 -12.73
CA ASN A 70 26.10 -1.15 -13.83
C ASN A 70 25.77 -2.54 -14.40
N ILE A 71 24.98 -3.30 -13.66
CA ILE A 71 24.59 -4.66 -14.04
C ILE A 71 23.29 -4.62 -14.84
N SER A 72 23.24 -5.28 -16.01
CA SER A 72 22.03 -5.34 -16.84
C SER A 72 21.71 -6.75 -17.31
N GLY A 73 20.42 -7.01 -17.55
CA GLY A 73 19.91 -8.19 -18.26
C GLY A 73 19.91 -9.45 -17.40
N ILE A 74 19.56 -9.31 -16.12
CA ILE A 74 19.59 -10.40 -15.15
C ILE A 74 18.23 -11.07 -15.08
N VAL A 75 18.22 -12.41 -15.12
CA VAL A 75 16.99 -13.19 -14.94
C VAL A 75 17.19 -14.16 -13.79
N ILE A 76 16.31 -14.12 -12.79
CA ILE A 76 16.28 -15.04 -11.65
C ILE A 76 14.90 -15.66 -11.62
N LYS A 77 14.78 -16.98 -11.79
CA LYS A 77 13.46 -17.62 -11.78
C LYS A 77 13.39 -19.04 -11.28
N ASN A 78 12.19 -19.43 -10.87
CA ASN A 78 11.80 -20.81 -10.54
C ASN A 78 12.66 -21.45 -9.43
N LEU A 79 12.89 -20.75 -8.33
CA LEU A 79 13.71 -21.26 -7.22
C LEU A 79 13.18 -20.80 -5.86
N GLY A 80 13.74 -21.38 -4.80
CA GLY A 80 13.45 -21.04 -3.42
C GLY A 80 14.69 -20.52 -2.70
N ILE A 81 14.51 -19.67 -1.70
CA ILE A 81 15.57 -19.21 -0.79
C ILE A 81 15.08 -19.48 0.63
N TRP A 82 15.83 -20.26 1.39
CA TRP A 82 15.45 -20.67 2.73
C TRP A 82 16.54 -20.35 3.75
N PHE A 83 16.22 -19.46 4.69
CA PHE A 83 17.09 -19.11 5.79
C PHE A 83 16.84 -20.04 6.99
N GLU A 84 17.84 -20.85 7.32
CA GLU A 84 17.73 -21.81 8.44
C GLU A 84 18.29 -21.27 9.76
N THR A 85 19.10 -20.20 9.71
CA THR A 85 19.72 -19.62 10.91
C THR A 85 19.75 -18.10 10.85
N SER A 86 19.46 -17.45 11.98
CA SER A 86 19.62 -16.00 12.17
C SER A 86 21.07 -15.65 12.62
N PRO A 87 21.54 -14.40 12.43
CA PRO A 87 20.91 -13.37 11.61
C PRO A 87 20.81 -13.78 10.14
N THR A 88 19.86 -13.25 9.39
CA THR A 88 19.71 -13.48 7.95
C THR A 88 20.11 -12.24 7.15
N GLY A 89 20.31 -12.42 5.84
CA GLY A 89 20.26 -11.34 4.87
C GLY A 89 18.88 -11.18 4.24
N ASP A 90 18.83 -10.39 3.17
CA ASP A 90 17.68 -10.24 2.29
C ASP A 90 17.56 -11.45 1.35
N GLY A 91 16.37 -11.72 0.82
CA GLY A 91 16.16 -12.79 -0.14
C GLY A 91 16.97 -12.56 -1.42
N ILE A 92 16.58 -11.55 -2.18
CA ILE A 92 17.34 -11.06 -3.34
C ILE A 92 17.63 -9.58 -3.10
N ALA A 93 18.90 -9.21 -3.14
CA ALA A 93 19.33 -7.84 -2.93
C ALA A 93 20.29 -7.35 -4.00
N THR A 94 20.29 -6.04 -4.21
CA THR A 94 21.39 -5.33 -4.87
C THR A 94 22.42 -4.86 -3.85
N ASP A 95 23.64 -4.59 -4.31
CA ASP A 95 24.65 -3.94 -3.50
C ASP A 95 24.28 -2.48 -3.22
N GLY A 96 24.33 -2.05 -1.96
CA GLY A 96 23.97 -0.68 -1.52
C GLY A 96 25.07 0.36 -1.78
N GLY A 97 25.94 0.08 -2.75
CA GLY A 97 27.08 0.91 -3.09
C GLY A 97 26.66 2.23 -3.75
N ASN A 98 27.38 3.31 -3.44
CA ASN A 98 27.28 4.55 -4.19
C ASN A 98 27.69 4.28 -5.64
N TYR A 99 26.90 4.76 -6.62
CA TYR A 99 27.14 4.54 -8.06
C TYR A 99 26.97 3.09 -8.55
N PHE A 100 26.14 2.30 -7.86
CA PHE A 100 25.62 1.02 -8.35
C PHE A 100 24.24 1.24 -9.00
N ASN A 101 23.96 0.56 -10.11
CA ASN A 101 22.60 0.37 -10.60
C ASN A 101 22.41 -1.01 -11.23
N VAL A 102 21.15 -1.46 -11.25
CA VAL A 102 20.71 -2.66 -11.96
C VAL A 102 19.63 -2.31 -12.99
N GLU A 103 19.75 -2.82 -14.21
CA GLU A 103 18.80 -2.58 -15.31
C GLU A 103 18.31 -3.91 -15.90
N ASP A 104 17.17 -3.92 -16.57
CA ASP A 104 16.61 -5.11 -17.23
C ASP A 104 16.57 -6.35 -16.31
N LEU A 105 16.15 -6.17 -15.06
CA LEU A 105 16.07 -7.25 -14.07
C LEU A 105 14.70 -7.95 -14.15
N LEU A 106 14.71 -9.27 -14.32
CA LEU A 106 13.53 -10.12 -14.19
C LEU A 106 13.68 -11.05 -12.99
N ILE A 107 12.76 -10.95 -12.03
CA ILE A 107 12.60 -11.92 -10.94
C ILE A 107 11.23 -12.56 -11.08
N GLU A 108 11.18 -13.88 -11.25
CA GLU A 108 9.93 -14.59 -11.54
C GLU A 108 9.80 -15.91 -10.76
N SER A 109 8.64 -16.15 -10.14
CA SER A 109 8.33 -17.44 -9.51
C SER A 109 9.37 -17.85 -8.45
N VAL A 110 9.61 -16.95 -7.50
CA VAL A 110 10.58 -17.13 -6.41
C VAL A 110 9.87 -17.19 -5.07
N ASN A 111 10.19 -18.20 -4.26
CA ASN A 111 9.68 -18.32 -2.88
C ASN A 111 10.80 -18.06 -1.87
N ILE A 112 10.54 -17.23 -0.88
CA ILE A 112 11.53 -16.84 0.14
C ILE A 112 10.97 -17.14 1.51
N LEU A 113 11.76 -17.82 2.35
CA LEU A 113 11.31 -18.31 3.64
C LEU A 113 12.32 -18.00 4.75
N ASN A 114 11.78 -17.53 5.88
CA ASN A 114 12.43 -17.32 7.17
C ASN A 114 13.50 -16.23 7.21
N HIS A 115 13.51 -15.27 6.28
CA HIS A 115 14.31 -14.04 6.46
C HIS A 115 13.83 -13.27 7.69
N ASP A 116 14.74 -12.59 8.38
CA ASP A 116 14.50 -11.83 9.62
C ASP A 116 13.65 -10.58 9.39
N GLY A 117 13.03 -10.07 10.47
CA GLY A 117 12.16 -8.88 10.43
C GLY A 117 12.82 -7.68 9.75
N ASN A 118 14.08 -7.36 10.07
CA ASN A 118 14.77 -6.21 9.48
C ASN A 118 15.32 -6.45 8.05
N LYS A 119 14.85 -7.50 7.38
CA LYS A 119 15.26 -7.89 6.03
C LYS A 119 14.04 -8.00 5.14
N HIS A 120 14.26 -7.87 3.84
CA HIS A 120 13.21 -7.92 2.83
C HIS A 120 13.40 -9.12 1.91
N ALA A 121 12.29 -9.65 1.41
CA ALA A 121 12.33 -10.69 0.38
C ALA A 121 13.04 -10.16 -0.86
N ILE A 122 12.69 -8.95 -1.28
CA ILE A 122 13.32 -8.22 -2.39
C ILE A 122 13.80 -6.86 -1.87
N ASN A 123 15.09 -6.58 -1.99
CA ASN A 123 15.71 -5.31 -1.61
C ASN A 123 16.51 -4.73 -2.78
N LEU A 124 15.94 -3.76 -3.49
CA LEU A 124 16.55 -3.19 -4.69
C LEU A 124 16.89 -1.71 -4.49
N GLU A 125 18.15 -1.39 -4.71
CA GLU A 125 18.68 -0.05 -4.77
C GLU A 125 19.03 0.32 -6.21
N ASN A 126 18.67 1.55 -6.62
CA ASN A 126 19.03 2.12 -7.92
C ASN A 126 18.71 1.17 -9.10
N PHE A 127 17.47 0.74 -9.21
CA PHE A 127 17.02 -0.16 -10.27
C PHE A 127 16.32 0.61 -11.41
N LEU A 128 16.40 0.08 -12.62
CA LEU A 128 15.65 0.52 -13.80
C LEU A 128 15.10 -0.69 -14.55
N GLU A 129 14.01 -0.50 -15.31
CA GLU A 129 13.49 -1.50 -16.25
C GLU A 129 13.31 -2.89 -15.61
N THR A 130 12.76 -2.91 -14.39
CA THR A 130 12.72 -4.10 -13.54
C THR A 130 11.33 -4.72 -13.51
N THR A 131 11.24 -6.03 -13.72
CA THR A 131 10.00 -6.80 -13.52
C THR A 131 10.17 -7.82 -12.42
N VAL A 132 9.32 -7.76 -11.40
CA VAL A 132 9.22 -8.77 -10.35
C VAL A 132 7.81 -9.36 -10.38
N THR A 133 7.71 -10.68 -10.53
CA THR A 133 6.41 -11.34 -10.62
C THR A 133 6.35 -12.69 -9.93
N HIS A 134 5.19 -13.04 -9.36
CA HIS A 134 4.97 -14.33 -8.68
C HIS A 134 5.99 -14.60 -7.56
N VAL A 135 6.17 -13.63 -6.67
CA VAL A 135 7.05 -13.79 -5.50
C VAL A 135 6.22 -14.07 -4.26
N ASN A 136 6.54 -15.15 -3.55
CA ASN A 136 5.93 -15.43 -2.25
C ASN A 136 6.99 -15.34 -1.15
N SER A 137 6.61 -14.78 -0.01
CA SER A 137 7.51 -14.59 1.11
C SER A 137 6.82 -14.90 2.45
N ALA A 138 7.55 -15.55 3.36
CA ALA A 138 7.15 -15.72 4.75
C ALA A 138 8.37 -15.49 5.66
N GLY A 139 8.33 -14.46 6.51
CA GLY A 139 9.46 -14.04 7.34
C GLY A 139 9.35 -12.57 7.73
N GLY A 140 10.37 -11.77 7.45
CA GLY A 140 10.32 -10.30 7.58
C GLY A 140 9.65 -9.60 6.40
N GLY A 141 10.14 -8.42 6.05
CA GLY A 141 9.55 -7.55 5.03
C GLY A 141 9.44 -8.18 3.63
N LEU A 142 8.51 -7.69 2.83
CA LEU A 142 8.32 -8.15 1.44
C LEU A 142 9.24 -7.41 0.47
N LEU A 143 9.22 -6.07 0.53
CA LEU A 143 9.82 -5.25 -0.51
C LEU A 143 10.47 -3.99 0.07
N CYS A 144 11.72 -3.74 -0.30
CA CYS A 144 12.41 -2.48 -0.10
C CYS A 144 12.93 -1.99 -1.46
N LEU A 145 12.44 -0.83 -1.89
CA LEU A 145 12.88 -0.13 -3.09
C LEU A 145 13.48 1.20 -2.69
N TYR A 146 14.74 1.41 -3.07
CA TYR A 146 15.49 2.57 -2.60
C TYR A 146 16.25 3.27 -3.72
N ALA A 147 16.08 4.59 -3.82
CA ALA A 147 16.95 5.44 -4.66
C ALA A 147 18.07 6.02 -3.80
N ASN A 148 19.31 5.63 -4.08
CA ASN A 148 20.49 5.94 -3.27
C ASN A 148 21.59 6.68 -4.04
N TRP A 149 21.42 6.90 -5.34
CA TRP A 149 22.38 7.57 -6.21
C TRP A 149 21.90 8.98 -6.63
N ASP A 150 22.71 10.00 -6.32
CA ASP A 150 22.50 11.38 -6.74
C ASP A 150 22.26 11.53 -8.25
N ASN A 151 21.16 12.21 -8.62
CA ASN A 151 20.74 12.43 -10.01
C ASN A 151 20.39 11.14 -10.78
N PHE A 152 20.22 10.02 -10.07
CA PHE A 152 19.65 8.80 -10.62
C PHE A 152 18.17 8.70 -10.24
N HIS A 153 17.35 8.32 -11.19
CA HIS A 153 15.92 8.08 -10.97
C HIS A 153 15.69 6.58 -11.08
N ALA A 154 15.52 5.91 -9.95
CA ALA A 154 15.17 4.51 -9.96
C ALA A 154 13.71 4.37 -10.41
N GLY A 155 13.37 3.34 -11.17
CA GLY A 155 12.02 3.30 -11.74
C GLY A 155 11.82 2.39 -12.92
N ASP A 156 10.81 2.75 -13.73
CA ASP A 156 10.40 2.03 -14.94
C ASP A 156 10.18 0.54 -14.66
N ALA A 157 9.43 0.25 -13.59
CA ALA A 157 9.37 -1.07 -13.01
C ALA A 157 7.95 -1.58 -12.80
N VAL A 158 7.80 -2.90 -12.85
CA VAL A 158 6.54 -3.60 -12.61
C VAL A 158 6.73 -4.66 -11.53
N PHE A 159 5.97 -4.54 -10.46
CA PHE A 159 5.91 -5.52 -9.38
C PHE A 159 4.51 -6.14 -9.40
N SER A 160 4.40 -7.44 -9.59
CA SER A 160 3.10 -8.08 -9.79
C SER A 160 2.96 -9.41 -9.06
N ASN A 161 1.75 -9.73 -8.59
CA ASN A 161 1.45 -11.01 -7.95
C ASN A 161 2.46 -11.36 -6.85
N MET A 162 2.66 -10.44 -5.91
CA MET A 162 3.56 -10.64 -4.78
C MET A 162 2.75 -10.87 -3.52
N TYR A 163 3.12 -11.91 -2.78
CA TYR A 163 2.48 -12.27 -1.54
C TYR A 163 3.49 -12.32 -0.40
N GLY A 164 3.22 -11.57 0.67
CA GLY A 164 4.03 -11.57 1.89
C GLY A 164 3.23 -11.99 3.11
N ARG A 165 3.82 -12.85 3.95
CA ARG A 165 3.39 -13.06 5.32
C ARG A 165 4.49 -12.61 6.27
N ILE A 166 4.20 -11.61 7.09
CA ILE A 166 5.15 -11.10 8.08
C ILE A 166 5.06 -11.97 9.33
N SER A 167 5.93 -12.97 9.46
CA SER A 167 5.95 -13.92 10.58
C SER A 167 7.06 -13.67 11.60
N LYS A 168 7.76 -12.54 11.49
CA LYS A 168 8.77 -12.08 12.44
C LYS A 168 8.54 -10.59 12.67
N ALA A 169 8.53 -10.16 13.93
CA ALA A 169 8.43 -8.75 14.27
C ALA A 169 9.56 -7.95 13.60
N MET A 170 9.25 -6.79 13.05
CA MET A 170 10.23 -5.86 12.48
C MET A 170 10.76 -4.97 13.61
N ASP A 171 12.07 -4.87 13.80
CA ASP A 171 12.59 -3.92 14.79
C ASP A 171 12.66 -2.51 14.20
N SER A 172 12.93 -1.53 15.06
CA SER A 172 13.39 -0.21 14.63
C SER A 172 14.84 -0.31 14.12
N ASP A 173 15.11 0.09 12.88
CA ASP A 173 16.48 0.23 12.36
C ASP A 173 17.24 1.33 13.14
N PRO A 174 18.52 1.11 13.54
CA PRO A 174 19.41 2.17 14.03
C PRO A 174 19.59 3.39 13.11
N ASN A 175 19.20 3.33 11.83
CA ASN A 175 19.31 4.44 10.86
C ASN A 175 18.02 5.27 10.66
N GLY A 176 16.98 5.04 11.47
CA GLY A 176 15.81 5.92 11.53
C GLY A 176 14.70 5.68 10.49
N ALA A 177 14.90 4.80 9.50
CA ALA A 177 13.81 4.22 8.74
C ALA A 177 13.24 3.04 9.54
N LYS A 178 12.10 3.24 10.21
CA LYS A 178 11.44 2.19 11.01
C LYS A 178 11.22 0.93 10.16
N GLY A 179 11.26 -0.27 10.74
CA GLY A 179 11.11 -1.51 9.98
C GLY A 179 9.73 -1.62 9.33
N PHE A 180 9.61 -1.25 8.05
CA PHE A 180 8.39 -1.38 7.27
C PHE A 180 8.53 -2.54 6.27
N PRO A 181 7.53 -3.43 6.13
CA PRO A 181 7.58 -4.57 5.23
C PRO A 181 7.51 -4.16 3.76
N PHE A 182 7.05 -2.95 3.49
CA PHE A 182 7.01 -2.37 2.17
C PHE A 182 7.53 -0.94 2.21
N ILE A 183 8.67 -0.72 1.55
CA ILE A 183 9.34 0.58 1.48
C ILE A 183 9.54 0.96 0.02
N VAL A 184 9.13 2.18 -0.31
CA VAL A 184 9.52 2.89 -1.54
C VAL A 184 10.01 4.25 -1.09
N ALA A 185 11.33 4.44 -1.07
CA ALA A 185 11.92 5.67 -0.55
C ALA A 185 13.17 6.09 -1.32
N ARG A 186 13.59 7.34 -1.14
CA ARG A 186 14.92 7.78 -1.53
C ARG A 186 15.78 8.01 -0.29
N ASN A 187 17.08 8.00 -0.48
CA ASN A 187 18.01 8.53 0.49
C ASN A 187 17.83 10.05 0.63
N GLY A 188 17.31 10.48 1.78
CA GLY A 188 17.04 11.90 2.06
C GLY A 188 18.30 12.78 2.08
N THR A 189 19.48 12.20 2.26
CA THR A 189 20.77 12.92 2.20
C THR A 189 21.29 13.12 0.79
N ARG A 190 20.72 12.39 -0.18
CA ARG A 190 21.04 12.54 -1.61
C ARG A 190 20.25 13.71 -2.19
N GLY A 191 20.85 14.34 -3.20
CA GLY A 191 20.27 15.43 -3.98
C GLY A 191 19.06 14.97 -4.80
N ASN A 192 18.88 15.54 -6.00
CA ASN A 192 17.75 15.30 -6.88
C ASN A 192 17.69 13.83 -7.36
N CYS A 193 17.11 12.93 -6.57
CA CYS A 193 16.87 11.52 -6.90
C CYS A 193 15.44 11.15 -6.50
N TRP A 194 14.83 10.22 -7.23
CA TRP A 194 13.42 9.84 -7.07
C TRP A 194 13.25 8.35 -7.36
N ILE A 195 12.15 7.79 -6.86
CA ILE A 195 11.60 6.55 -7.40
C ILE A 195 10.43 6.91 -8.30
N ASN A 196 10.46 6.48 -9.56
CA ASN A 196 9.55 6.97 -10.60
C ASN A 196 8.93 5.86 -11.45
N ASP A 197 7.73 6.09 -11.98
CA ASP A 197 7.10 5.27 -13.01
C ASP A 197 7.07 3.77 -12.66
N ILE A 198 6.50 3.45 -11.49
CA ILE A 198 6.36 2.06 -11.02
C ILE A 198 4.90 1.64 -10.95
N VAL A 199 4.61 0.45 -11.45
CA VAL A 199 3.31 -0.19 -11.34
C VAL A 199 3.38 -1.41 -10.41
N PHE A 200 2.61 -1.37 -9.34
CA PHE A 200 2.36 -2.48 -8.43
C PHE A 200 0.99 -3.09 -8.75
N ASN A 201 0.94 -4.39 -9.03
CA ASN A 201 -0.30 -5.11 -9.33
C ASN A 201 -0.46 -6.31 -8.39
N SER A 202 -1.58 -6.40 -7.68
CA SER A 202 -1.90 -7.56 -6.83
C SER A 202 -0.79 -7.84 -5.80
N ILE A 203 -0.52 -6.86 -4.95
CA ILE A 203 0.39 -7.00 -3.81
C ILE A 203 -0.46 -7.31 -2.59
N LEU A 204 -0.28 -8.49 -2.01
CA LEU A 204 -1.00 -8.92 -0.82
C LEU A 204 0.00 -9.16 0.31
N MET A 205 -0.17 -8.45 1.43
CA MET A 205 0.59 -8.69 2.64
C MET A 205 -0.36 -8.96 3.79
N ASN A 206 -0.18 -10.14 4.41
CA ASN A 206 -1.03 -10.69 5.46
C ASN A 206 -2.50 -10.89 5.01
N ASN A 207 -3.18 -11.92 5.52
CA ASN A 207 -4.56 -12.21 5.14
C ASN A 207 -5.53 -12.05 6.31
N PRO A 208 -6.63 -11.28 6.12
CA PRO A 208 -7.64 -11.01 7.16
C PRO A 208 -8.32 -12.25 7.73
N THR A 209 -8.41 -13.32 6.97
CA THR A 209 -9.24 -14.49 7.32
C THR A 209 -8.52 -15.51 8.19
N THR A 210 -7.20 -15.43 8.29
CA THR A 210 -6.37 -16.56 8.72
C THR A 210 -5.20 -16.20 9.62
N GLN A 211 -4.88 -14.92 9.76
CA GLN A 211 -3.77 -14.45 10.59
C GLN A 211 -4.36 -13.74 11.82
N THR A 212 -4.06 -14.26 13.01
CA THR A 212 -4.52 -13.74 14.32
C THR A 212 -3.36 -13.27 15.20
N ASP A 213 -2.14 -13.70 14.89
CA ASP A 213 -0.91 -13.35 15.57
C ASP A 213 0.01 -12.67 14.56
N GLU A 214 0.52 -11.48 14.89
CA GLU A 214 1.83 -10.90 14.49
C GLU A 214 1.75 -9.35 14.46
N ASP A 215 2.72 -8.70 15.11
CA ASP A 215 2.87 -7.25 15.22
C ASP A 215 2.99 -6.56 13.84
N PHE A 216 2.30 -5.44 13.70
CA PHE A 216 2.20 -4.66 12.46
C PHE A 216 3.40 -3.80 12.12
N TYR A 217 3.59 -3.65 10.81
CA TYR A 217 4.43 -2.59 10.24
C TYR A 217 3.85 -2.19 8.89
N GLY A 218 3.63 -0.90 8.65
CA GLY A 218 2.90 -0.40 7.46
C GLY A 218 3.70 -0.32 6.16
N VAL A 219 3.19 0.49 5.24
CA VAL A 219 3.78 0.84 3.95
C VAL A 219 4.36 2.25 4.04
N VAL A 220 5.59 2.44 3.59
CA VAL A 220 6.18 3.77 3.43
C VAL A 220 6.40 4.08 1.96
N ILE A 221 5.89 5.24 1.54
CA ILE A 221 6.09 5.77 0.19
C ILE A 221 6.58 7.21 0.33
N TRP A 222 7.87 7.43 0.15
CA TRP A 222 8.51 8.73 0.30
C TRP A 222 9.26 9.12 -0.96
N SER A 223 8.96 10.31 -1.50
CA SER A 223 9.56 10.79 -2.75
C SER A 223 9.28 9.89 -3.97
N GLY A 224 8.11 9.24 -3.99
CA GLY A 224 7.62 8.50 -5.14
C GLY A 224 7.04 9.42 -6.21
N ARG A 225 7.25 9.09 -7.49
CA ARG A 225 6.71 9.81 -8.63
C ARG A 225 5.98 8.85 -9.56
N ASN A 226 4.77 9.20 -9.98
CA ASN A 226 3.99 8.41 -10.94
C ASN A 226 3.86 6.93 -10.54
N LEU A 227 3.54 6.68 -9.27
CA LEU A 227 3.38 5.32 -8.76
C LEU A 227 1.91 4.88 -8.89
N VAL A 228 1.68 3.67 -9.37
CA VAL A 228 0.33 3.08 -9.45
C VAL A 228 0.28 1.79 -8.66
N PHE A 229 -0.62 1.72 -7.68
CA PHE A 229 -0.90 0.56 -6.87
C PHE A 229 -2.28 0.01 -7.21
N ASN A 230 -2.35 -1.07 -7.97
CA ASN A 230 -3.57 -1.76 -8.35
C ASN A 230 -3.74 -3.02 -7.50
N HIS A 231 -4.80 -3.08 -6.68
CA HIS A 231 -5.04 -4.16 -5.71
C HIS A 231 -3.89 -4.32 -4.72
N LEU A 232 -3.58 -3.26 -3.97
CA LEU A 232 -2.72 -3.33 -2.79
C LEU A 232 -3.56 -3.72 -1.58
N HIS A 233 -3.33 -4.92 -1.05
CA HIS A 233 -4.06 -5.47 0.08
C HIS A 233 -3.13 -5.65 1.28
N PHE A 234 -3.51 -5.09 2.42
CA PHE A 234 -2.66 -5.05 3.61
C PHE A 234 -3.48 -5.19 4.90
N GLY A 235 -2.97 -5.90 5.91
CA GLY A 235 -3.51 -5.81 7.27
C GLY A 235 -2.80 -6.64 8.35
N GLY A 236 -3.38 -6.73 9.55
CA GLY A 236 -2.75 -7.27 10.79
C GLY A 236 -3.39 -6.78 12.12
N VAL A 237 -2.64 -6.76 13.25
CA VAL A 237 -3.07 -6.33 14.62
C VAL A 237 -2.08 -5.36 15.30
N ASP A 238 -2.55 -4.27 15.92
CA ASP A 238 -1.73 -3.29 16.65
C ASP A 238 -1.85 -3.57 18.15
N HIS A 239 -0.75 -3.44 18.88
CA HIS A 239 -0.69 -3.58 20.33
C HIS A 239 -0.14 -2.29 21.00
N GLY A 240 -0.58 -1.13 20.51
CA GLY A 240 -0.45 0.14 21.22
C GLY A 240 0.78 0.97 20.86
N TYR A 241 1.27 0.87 19.62
CA TYR A 241 2.30 1.78 19.12
C TYR A 241 1.78 2.62 17.96
N SER A 242 2.22 3.87 17.90
CA SER A 242 1.80 4.96 16.98
C SER A 242 2.08 4.72 15.47
N TYR A 243 1.84 3.52 14.96
CA TYR A 243 2.24 3.10 13.63
C TYR A 243 1.13 3.28 12.60
N ARG A 244 1.55 3.73 11.43
CA ARG A 244 0.70 4.07 10.29
C ARG A 244 0.65 2.86 9.37
N TRP A 245 -0.53 2.46 8.90
CA TRP A 245 -0.67 1.47 7.83
C TRP A 245 0.01 1.95 6.56
N ILE A 246 -0.10 3.24 6.29
CA ILE A 246 0.50 3.89 5.13
C ILE A 246 0.99 5.25 5.56
N ASP A 247 2.24 5.57 5.24
CA ASP A 247 2.81 6.90 5.40
C ASP A 247 3.35 7.37 4.05
N ILE A 248 2.65 8.35 3.46
CA ILE A 248 3.00 8.93 2.16
C ILE A 248 3.52 10.33 2.37
N GLY A 249 4.76 10.57 1.95
CA GLY A 249 5.41 11.89 2.05
C GLY A 249 6.14 12.29 0.77
N ASP A 250 6.21 13.60 0.52
CA ASP A 250 6.97 14.23 -0.56
C ASP A 250 6.76 13.59 -1.96
N SER A 251 5.58 13.05 -2.22
CA SER A 251 5.30 12.24 -3.41
C SER A 251 4.48 12.99 -4.47
N TYR A 252 4.67 12.63 -5.73
CA TYR A 252 4.06 13.27 -6.90
C TYR A 252 3.27 12.26 -7.72
N CYS A 253 1.95 12.43 -7.85
CA CYS A 253 1.08 11.54 -8.63
C CYS A 253 1.19 10.07 -8.20
N VAL A 254 0.71 9.76 -6.98
CA VAL A 254 0.56 8.38 -6.50
C VAL A 254 -0.90 7.98 -6.62
N THR A 255 -1.19 6.85 -7.27
CA THR A 255 -2.57 6.37 -7.44
C THR A 255 -2.73 4.98 -6.82
N PHE A 256 -3.73 4.82 -5.96
CA PHE A 256 -4.19 3.54 -5.47
C PHE A 256 -5.52 3.19 -6.12
N ILE A 257 -5.63 2.00 -6.70
CA ILE A 257 -6.82 1.49 -7.37
C ILE A 257 -7.27 0.23 -6.65
N SER A 258 -8.48 0.27 -6.14
CA SER A 258 -9.13 -0.78 -5.35
C SER A 258 -8.24 -1.34 -4.23
N PRO A 259 -7.55 -0.52 -3.42
CA PRO A 259 -6.79 -1.05 -2.31
C PRO A 259 -7.72 -1.53 -1.19
N TYR A 260 -7.27 -2.54 -0.45
CA TYR A 260 -7.99 -3.10 0.70
C TYR A 260 -7.09 -3.10 1.93
N PHE A 261 -7.42 -2.27 2.91
CA PHE A 261 -6.71 -2.17 4.18
C PHE A 261 -7.59 -2.67 5.30
N TRP A 262 -7.05 -3.52 6.18
CA TRP A 262 -7.80 -4.05 7.32
C TRP A 262 -6.98 -4.09 8.62
N SER A 263 -7.63 -3.95 9.78
CA SER A 263 -7.04 -4.15 11.12
C SER A 263 -8.06 -4.74 12.09
N TYR A 264 -7.57 -5.48 13.08
CA TYR A 264 -8.37 -5.94 14.21
C TYR A 264 -8.61 -4.86 15.28
N GLU A 265 -7.73 -3.86 15.39
CA GLU A 265 -7.83 -2.79 16.39
C GLU A 265 -7.83 -1.41 15.70
N GLU A 266 -6.70 -0.71 15.73
CA GLU A 266 -6.48 0.60 15.15
C GLU A 266 -5.75 0.51 13.82
N GLY A 267 -5.92 1.54 12.99
CA GLY A 267 -5.34 1.56 11.67
C GLY A 267 -5.29 2.95 11.08
N TYR A 268 -4.10 3.44 10.73
CA TYR A 268 -3.93 4.84 10.38
C TYR A 268 -3.39 5.02 8.96
N ILE A 269 -4.16 5.67 8.08
CA ILE A 269 -3.65 6.17 6.80
C ILE A 269 -3.19 7.60 7.00
N LYS A 270 -1.92 7.87 6.68
CA LYS A 270 -1.37 9.22 6.66
C LYS A 270 -0.92 9.63 5.27
N SER A 271 -1.48 10.73 4.78
CA SER A 271 -0.91 11.49 3.69
C SER A 271 -0.39 12.82 4.21
N GLN A 272 0.86 13.17 3.90
CA GLN A 272 1.46 14.43 4.29
C GLN A 272 1.04 15.58 3.35
N HIS A 273 0.95 16.78 3.91
CA HIS A 273 0.63 18.02 3.17
C HIS A 273 1.63 18.37 2.05
N THR A 274 2.81 17.73 2.02
CA THR A 274 3.85 17.95 1.01
C THR A 274 3.65 17.15 -0.27
N ASN A 275 2.69 16.22 -0.30
CA ASN A 275 2.35 15.49 -1.52
C ASN A 275 1.78 16.45 -2.58
N TYR A 276 1.93 16.14 -3.87
CA TYR A 276 1.33 16.95 -4.93
C TYR A 276 -0.04 16.44 -5.36
N LYS A 277 -0.22 15.11 -5.43
CA LYS A 277 -1.47 14.47 -5.82
C LYS A 277 -1.42 12.98 -5.47
N VAL A 278 -2.15 12.57 -4.45
CA VAL A 278 -2.47 11.17 -4.16
C VAL A 278 -3.92 10.93 -4.55
N THR A 279 -4.19 9.88 -5.33
CA THR A 279 -5.54 9.53 -5.75
C THR A 279 -5.88 8.13 -5.28
N TRP A 280 -7.01 7.99 -4.58
CA TRP A 280 -7.53 6.73 -4.09
C TRP A 280 -8.81 6.41 -4.85
N VAL A 281 -8.84 5.32 -5.60
CA VAL A 281 -9.99 4.92 -6.42
C VAL A 281 -10.57 3.62 -5.86
N ASN A 282 -11.85 3.65 -5.47
CA ASN A 282 -12.55 2.55 -4.82
C ASN A 282 -11.81 1.94 -3.61
N PRO A 283 -11.16 2.72 -2.72
CA PRO A 283 -10.46 2.15 -1.57
C PRO A 283 -11.46 1.58 -0.56
N THR A 284 -11.09 0.45 0.05
CA THR A 284 -11.83 -0.12 1.18
C THR A 284 -10.95 -0.17 2.41
N ILE A 285 -11.38 0.53 3.46
CA ILE A 285 -10.68 0.66 4.73
C ILE A 285 -11.52 0.02 5.83
N ALA A 286 -11.13 -1.15 6.32
CA ALA A 286 -11.85 -1.92 7.32
C ALA A 286 -11.12 -1.92 8.68
N GLY A 287 -11.83 -1.65 9.77
CA GLY A 287 -11.31 -1.76 11.13
C GLY A 287 -12.09 -0.89 12.10
N SER A 288 -12.36 -1.42 13.30
CA SER A 288 -13.25 -0.80 14.28
C SER A 288 -12.74 0.54 14.81
N ALA A 289 -11.44 0.79 14.75
CA ALA A 289 -10.81 2.05 15.14
C ALA A 289 -9.85 2.58 14.06
N SER A 290 -10.12 2.29 12.78
CA SER A 290 -9.34 2.88 11.69
C SER A 290 -9.56 4.38 11.60
N VAL A 291 -8.49 5.15 11.38
CA VAL A 291 -8.51 6.60 11.21
C VAL A 291 -7.86 6.95 9.88
N VAL A 292 -8.61 7.62 9.01
CA VAL A 292 -8.03 8.27 7.83
C VAL A 292 -7.62 9.69 8.20
N SER A 293 -6.37 10.06 7.94
CA SER A 293 -5.85 11.41 8.16
C SER A 293 -5.06 11.86 6.94
N ASP A 294 -5.73 12.61 6.08
CA ASP A 294 -5.17 13.08 4.82
C ASP A 294 -5.09 14.61 4.83
N GLY A 295 -3.91 15.10 5.21
CA GLY A 295 -3.65 16.52 5.42
C GLY A 295 -3.35 17.28 4.13
N ASN A 296 -3.79 16.79 2.98
CA ASN A 296 -3.46 17.39 1.68
C ASN A 296 -4.69 17.68 0.82
N GLN A 297 -4.89 18.96 0.50
CA GLN A 297 -6.04 19.43 -0.28
C GLN A 297 -6.05 18.95 -1.75
N THR A 298 -4.91 18.53 -2.29
CA THR A 298 -4.83 18.05 -3.68
C THR A 298 -5.07 16.54 -3.79
N ASP A 299 -5.12 15.84 -2.65
CA ASP A 299 -5.41 14.43 -2.60
C ASP A 299 -6.91 14.20 -2.80
N LEU A 300 -7.25 13.08 -3.46
CA LEU A 300 -8.61 12.80 -3.89
C LEU A 300 -8.99 11.34 -3.64
N TRP A 301 -10.14 11.14 -2.99
CA TRP A 301 -10.72 9.84 -2.69
C TRP A 301 -12.01 9.66 -3.49
N ILE A 302 -12.07 8.65 -4.36
CA ILE A 302 -13.16 8.40 -5.30
C ILE A 302 -13.84 7.07 -4.95
N ASN A 303 -15.15 7.11 -4.70
CA ASN A 303 -15.97 5.99 -4.20
C ASN A 303 -15.37 5.23 -3.00
N PRO A 304 -14.87 5.90 -1.96
CA PRO A 304 -14.27 5.22 -0.81
C PRO A 304 -15.30 4.53 0.09
N ALA A 305 -14.97 3.33 0.56
CA ALA A 305 -15.66 2.62 1.63
C ALA A 305 -14.78 2.61 2.89
N ILE A 306 -15.06 3.51 3.83
CA ILE A 306 -14.27 3.65 5.07
C ILE A 306 -15.14 3.18 6.23
N TYR A 307 -14.75 2.16 6.99
CA TYR A 307 -15.52 1.63 8.12
C TYR A 307 -15.04 2.15 9.49
N GLY A 308 -14.05 3.06 9.50
CA GLY A 308 -13.56 3.74 10.69
C GLY A 308 -13.90 5.24 10.74
N SER A 309 -13.19 6.00 11.57
CA SER A 309 -13.29 7.46 11.64
C SER A 309 -12.43 8.15 10.57
N ILE A 310 -12.75 9.41 10.30
CA ILE A 310 -11.93 10.31 9.50
C ILE A 310 -11.49 11.43 10.44
N SER A 311 -10.19 11.72 10.47
CA SER A 311 -9.61 12.77 11.32
C SER A 311 -10.16 14.13 10.91
N ASN A 312 -10.41 15.00 11.90
CA ASN A 312 -10.81 16.39 11.68
C ASN A 312 -9.75 17.21 10.92
N ASP A 313 -8.50 16.74 10.92
CA ASP A 313 -7.39 17.36 10.19
C ASP A 313 -7.35 16.95 8.70
N THR A 314 -8.27 16.09 8.28
CA THR A 314 -8.38 15.67 6.88
C THR A 314 -8.91 16.82 6.05
N ILE A 315 -8.17 17.21 5.01
CA ILE A 315 -8.55 18.27 4.06
C ILE A 315 -8.61 17.78 2.61
N ALA A 316 -8.41 16.48 2.38
CA ALA A 316 -8.51 15.86 1.06
C ALA A 316 -9.94 15.88 0.50
N GLY A 317 -10.04 15.82 -0.83
CA GLY A 317 -11.32 15.73 -1.51
C GLY A 317 -11.93 14.33 -1.42
N PHE A 318 -13.25 14.26 -1.18
CA PHE A 318 -14.01 13.00 -1.22
C PHE A 318 -15.13 13.07 -2.24
N GLU A 319 -15.14 12.11 -3.16
CA GLU A 319 -16.18 11.89 -4.16
C GLU A 319 -16.91 10.58 -3.87
N ASN A 320 -18.25 10.65 -3.74
CA ASN A 320 -19.12 9.49 -3.53
C ASN A 320 -18.73 8.62 -2.31
N LEU A 321 -18.28 9.25 -1.22
CA LEU A 321 -18.06 8.54 0.04
C LEU A 321 -19.38 7.96 0.57
N GLU A 322 -19.34 6.69 0.95
CA GLU A 322 -20.51 5.99 1.48
C GLU A 322 -21.10 6.75 2.69
N GLY A 323 -22.42 7.00 2.64
CA GLY A 323 -23.15 7.75 3.66
C GLY A 323 -23.02 9.27 3.57
N ASN A 324 -22.31 9.81 2.58
CA ASN A 324 -22.09 11.26 2.41
C ASN A 324 -23.08 11.92 1.41
N SER A 325 -23.89 11.13 0.70
CA SER A 325 -24.99 11.63 -0.13
C SER A 325 -26.17 10.65 -0.15
N GLY A 326 -27.35 11.14 -0.53
CA GLY A 326 -28.53 10.30 -0.62
C GLY A 326 -29.80 11.06 -0.95
N TRP A 327 -30.93 10.36 -0.81
CA TRP A 327 -32.27 10.89 -1.03
C TRP A 327 -33.01 10.98 0.29
N ALA A 328 -33.85 11.99 0.44
CA ALA A 328 -34.74 12.13 1.58
C ALA A 328 -36.06 12.76 1.15
N ILE A 329 -37.08 12.58 2.00
CA ILE A 329 -38.44 13.05 1.77
C ILE A 329 -38.93 13.77 3.02
N ILE A 330 -39.39 15.00 2.87
CA ILE A 330 -40.29 15.61 3.86
C ILE A 330 -41.70 15.14 3.49
N SER A 331 -42.29 14.31 4.34
CA SER A 331 -43.64 13.78 4.11
C SER A 331 -44.70 14.88 4.18
N ALA A 332 -45.78 14.75 3.41
CA ALA A 332 -46.94 15.62 3.54
C ALA A 332 -47.43 15.71 5.01
N GLY A 333 -47.75 16.92 5.47
CA GLY A 333 -48.13 17.20 6.86
C GLY A 333 -46.95 17.34 7.83
N SER A 334 -45.71 17.14 7.38
CA SER A 334 -44.48 17.41 8.16
C SER A 334 -43.77 18.63 7.60
N TYR A 335 -43.03 19.37 8.43
CA TYR A 335 -42.25 20.53 8.01
C TYR A 335 -40.74 20.28 7.97
N ASN A 336 -40.30 19.09 8.42
CA ASN A 336 -38.90 18.70 8.48
C ASN A 336 -38.70 17.19 8.32
N VAL A 337 -37.44 16.81 8.12
CA VAL A 337 -36.96 15.43 8.16
C VAL A 337 -35.53 15.40 8.71
N THR A 338 -35.24 14.45 9.59
CA THR A 338 -33.87 14.18 10.04
C THR A 338 -33.22 13.18 9.09
N VAL A 339 -32.05 13.53 8.58
CA VAL A 339 -31.25 12.73 7.65
C VAL A 339 -30.02 12.22 8.38
N GLN A 340 -29.75 10.92 8.25
CA GLN A 340 -28.49 10.32 8.66
C GLN A 340 -27.46 10.56 7.55
N ALA A 341 -26.35 11.21 7.88
CA ALA A 341 -25.26 11.49 6.95
C ALA A 341 -23.91 11.47 7.65
N ARG A 342 -22.88 11.13 6.90
CA ARG A 342 -21.53 11.03 7.44
C ARG A 342 -20.79 12.36 7.30
N PHE A 343 -20.44 12.96 8.44
CA PHE A 343 -19.63 14.16 8.55
C PHE A 343 -18.21 13.83 9.01
N PHE A 344 -17.26 14.68 8.66
CA PHE A 344 -15.83 14.56 9.00
C PHE A 344 -15.31 15.82 9.68
N SER A 345 -16.01 16.94 9.53
CA SER A 345 -15.58 18.20 10.07
C SER A 345 -16.77 19.07 10.45
N PRO A 346 -16.66 19.90 11.50
CA PRO A 346 -17.65 20.95 11.77
C PRO A 346 -17.72 22.00 10.65
N TYR A 347 -16.77 21.99 9.70
CA TYR A 347 -16.76 22.83 8.50
C TYR A 347 -17.51 22.21 7.31
N ASP A 348 -18.05 21.00 7.46
CA ASP A 348 -18.86 20.39 6.42
C ASP A 348 -20.12 21.21 6.15
N SER A 349 -20.50 21.28 4.88
CA SER A 349 -21.77 21.88 4.44
C SER A 349 -22.63 20.81 3.75
N VAL A 350 -23.91 21.10 3.50
CA VAL A 350 -24.79 20.21 2.76
C VAL A 350 -25.40 20.99 1.61
N SER A 351 -25.25 20.45 0.40
CA SER A 351 -25.99 20.87 -0.78
C SER A 351 -27.30 20.10 -0.86
N LEU A 352 -28.40 20.82 -1.10
CA LEU A 352 -29.73 20.27 -1.28
C LEU A 352 -30.18 20.54 -2.72
N THR A 353 -30.59 19.50 -3.42
CA THR A 353 -31.18 19.59 -4.77
C THR A 353 -32.60 19.05 -4.71
N ILE A 354 -33.58 19.90 -4.98
CA ILE A 354 -34.99 19.49 -4.99
C ILE A 354 -35.30 18.77 -6.31
N ILE A 355 -36.01 17.64 -6.23
CA ILE A 355 -36.18 16.72 -7.37
C ILE A 355 -37.62 16.72 -7.86
N SER A 356 -38.57 16.77 -6.93
CA SER A 356 -39.99 16.96 -7.26
C SER A 356 -40.63 17.87 -6.23
N SER A 357 -41.16 19.00 -6.69
CA SER A 357 -41.65 20.08 -5.83
C SER A 357 -43.04 20.57 -6.23
N SER A 358 -44.01 19.68 -6.35
CA SER A 358 -45.41 20.11 -6.48
C SER A 358 -45.90 20.96 -5.30
N ALA A 359 -45.16 20.96 -4.17
CA ALA A 359 -45.47 21.72 -2.95
C ALA A 359 -44.72 23.04 -2.77
N LEU A 360 -43.56 23.27 -3.42
CA LEU A 360 -42.81 24.51 -3.16
C LEU A 360 -43.41 25.65 -3.99
N GLN A 361 -43.94 26.67 -3.31
CA GLN A 361 -44.36 27.90 -3.96
C GLN A 361 -43.14 28.66 -4.51
N SER A 362 -43.36 29.56 -5.47
CA SER A 362 -42.30 30.41 -6.01
C SER A 362 -41.63 31.21 -4.89
N GLY A 363 -40.36 30.92 -4.60
CA GLY A 363 -39.58 31.56 -3.53
C GLY A 363 -39.40 30.72 -2.27
N GLU A 364 -40.03 29.55 -2.16
CA GLU A 364 -39.78 28.60 -1.08
C GLU A 364 -38.51 27.79 -1.34
N SER A 365 -37.84 27.35 -0.29
CA SER A 365 -36.60 26.58 -0.37
C SER A 365 -36.46 25.63 0.82
N LEU A 366 -35.59 24.64 0.67
CA LEU A 366 -35.18 23.77 1.77
C LEU A 366 -33.94 24.36 2.43
N VAL A 367 -33.84 24.22 3.75
CA VAL A 367 -32.68 24.65 4.51
C VAL A 367 -32.27 23.58 5.51
N VAL A 368 -30.98 23.49 5.78
CA VAL A 368 -30.50 22.71 6.93
C VAL A 368 -30.74 23.52 8.20
N SER A 369 -31.63 23.05 9.05
CA SER A 369 -32.09 23.76 10.24
C SER A 369 -31.33 23.41 11.51
N SER A 370 -30.67 22.25 11.55
CA SER A 370 -29.84 21.83 12.69
C SER A 370 -28.84 20.76 12.28
N TRP A 371 -27.76 20.67 13.06
CA TRP A 371 -26.67 19.72 12.90
C TRP A 371 -26.46 18.96 14.20
N ASP A 372 -26.23 17.66 14.09
CA ASP A 372 -25.81 16.77 15.17
C ASP A 372 -24.62 15.95 14.66
N TYR A 373 -23.44 16.55 14.77
CA TYR A 373 -22.17 15.95 14.33
C TYR A 373 -21.85 14.68 15.14
N THR A 374 -22.25 14.61 16.41
CA THR A 374 -22.02 13.46 17.28
C THR A 374 -22.73 12.21 16.78
N ASN A 375 -23.98 12.37 16.34
CA ASN A 375 -24.79 11.25 15.83
C ASN A 375 -24.82 11.16 14.31
N ASN A 376 -24.01 11.95 13.60
CA ASN A 376 -23.96 11.96 12.14
C ASN A 376 -25.34 12.26 11.52
N ARG A 377 -26.01 13.32 11.99
CA ARG A 377 -27.34 13.72 11.53
C ARG A 377 -27.45 15.20 11.24
N PHE A 378 -28.32 15.55 10.30
CA PHE A 378 -28.78 16.92 10.10
C PHE A 378 -30.29 16.92 9.87
N THR A 379 -30.93 18.06 10.16
CA THR A 379 -32.36 18.22 9.89
C THR A 379 -32.56 19.16 8.72
N VAL A 380 -33.33 18.73 7.73
CA VAL A 380 -33.79 19.59 6.64
C VAL A 380 -35.20 20.04 6.95
N SER A 381 -35.46 21.34 6.82
CA SER A 381 -36.78 21.93 7.02
C SER A 381 -37.19 22.77 5.82
N CYS A 382 -38.51 22.95 5.65
CA CYS A 382 -39.04 24.03 4.83
C CYS A 382 -38.60 25.39 5.41
N LEU A 383 -38.14 26.31 4.57
CA LEU A 383 -37.61 27.61 5.01
C LEU A 383 -38.62 28.44 5.83
N ASP A 384 -39.91 28.34 5.47
CA ASP A 384 -41.04 29.00 6.12
C ASP A 384 -41.48 28.32 7.44
N ARG A 385 -40.95 27.12 7.72
CA ARG A 385 -41.33 26.25 8.85
C ARG A 385 -42.79 25.82 8.85
N LEU A 386 -43.45 25.82 7.69
CA LEU A 386 -44.81 25.30 7.55
C LEU A 386 -44.78 23.84 7.10
N ALA A 387 -45.85 23.11 7.42
CA ALA A 387 -45.99 21.72 7.00
C ALA A 387 -46.15 21.63 5.48
N ALA A 388 -45.41 20.71 4.86
CA ALA A 388 -45.47 20.47 3.43
C ALA A 388 -46.88 19.99 3.03
N SER A 389 -47.48 20.67 2.05
CA SER A 389 -48.81 20.33 1.52
C SER A 389 -48.81 19.01 0.73
N THR A 390 -47.69 18.69 0.08
CA THR A 390 -47.39 17.39 -0.53
C THR A 390 -45.98 16.98 -0.16
N SER A 391 -45.65 15.68 -0.27
CA SER A 391 -44.29 15.22 0.01
C SER A 391 -43.25 15.89 -0.89
N ILE A 392 -42.13 16.33 -0.32
CA ILE A 392 -41.02 16.98 -1.02
C ILE A 392 -39.85 16.02 -1.07
N MET A 393 -39.47 15.57 -2.26
CA MET A 393 -38.30 14.72 -2.47
C MET A 393 -37.10 15.57 -2.87
N PHE A 394 -35.97 15.34 -2.21
CA PHE A 394 -34.72 16.03 -2.48
C PHE A 394 -33.53 15.09 -2.39
N PHE A 395 -32.51 15.40 -3.16
CA PHE A 395 -31.18 14.84 -3.05
C PHE A 395 -30.34 15.72 -2.12
N TRP A 396 -29.52 15.11 -1.28
CA TRP A 396 -28.59 15.79 -0.40
C TRP A 396 -27.18 15.25 -0.62
N LYS A 397 -26.20 16.14 -0.52
CA LYS A 397 -24.77 15.81 -0.58
C LYS A 397 -24.03 16.64 0.44
N VAL A 398 -23.27 15.99 1.31
CA VAL A 398 -22.33 16.68 2.18
C VAL A 398 -21.15 17.14 1.31
N ILE A 399 -20.74 18.38 1.51
CA ILE A 399 -19.60 19.00 0.83
C ILE A 399 -18.61 19.37 1.92
N HIS A 400 -17.47 18.71 1.88
CA HIS A 400 -16.33 19.08 2.70
C HIS A 400 -15.65 20.29 2.06
N SER A 401 -15.66 21.43 2.76
CA SER A 401 -14.82 22.58 2.41
C SER A 401 -13.56 22.52 3.26
N ALA A 402 -12.39 22.53 2.60
CA ALA A 402 -11.13 22.84 3.28
C ALA A 402 -11.30 24.21 3.97
N GLY A 403 -11.04 24.25 5.27
CA GLY A 403 -11.15 25.46 6.10
C GLY A 403 -10.15 26.53 5.71
#